data_AF-A0AAU0U7L8-F1
#
_entry.id   AF-A0AAU0U7L8-F1
#
_cell.length_a   1.000
_cell.length_b   1.000
_cell.length_c   1.000
_cell.angle_alpha   90.00
_cell.angle_beta   90.00
_cell.angle_gamma   90.00
#
_symmetry.space_group_name_H-M   'P 1'
#
loop_
_entity.id
_entity.type
_entity.pdbx_description
1 polymer ?
#
loop_
_entity_poly.entity_id
_entity_poly.type
_entity_poly.pdbx_seq_one_letter_code
_entity_poly.pdbx_strand_id
1 'polypeptide(L)'
;MIDHLDHLVLTASDADATRDFYTRVLGMQLETFGAGRMAFTFGNQKINLHIRGHEFEPKAHLPVPGALDLCFIASIPLEQVIERLAEARWPIVEGPIMRTGATGPIRSVYVRDPDLNLIEISEQT
;
A
#
# COMPACT_ATOMS: atom_id res chain seq x y z
N MET A 1 18.15 19.69 -1.23
CA MET A 1 17.31 19.23 -0.09
C MET A 1 16.07 18.55 -0.66
N ILE A 2 15.49 17.56 0.04
CA ILE A 2 14.40 16.68 -0.44
C ILE A 2 13.03 17.38 -0.34
N ASP A 3 12.12 17.07 -1.28
CA ASP A 3 10.77 17.65 -1.40
C ASP A 3 9.66 16.69 -0.94
N HIS A 4 9.52 15.53 -1.59
CA HIS A 4 8.56 14.47 -1.22
C HIS A 4 9.08 13.07 -1.61
N LEU A 5 8.37 12.02 -1.15
CA LEU A 5 8.57 10.66 -1.62
C LEU A 5 7.83 10.47 -2.95
N ASP A 6 8.55 10.23 -4.05
CA ASP A 6 7.95 9.98 -5.36
C ASP A 6 7.35 8.56 -5.46
N HIS A 7 8.15 7.55 -5.11
CA HIS A 7 7.72 6.15 -5.10
C HIS A 7 8.56 5.32 -4.12
N LEU A 8 8.09 4.09 -3.88
CA LEU A 8 8.84 3.06 -3.18
C LEU A 8 8.78 1.73 -3.96
N VAL A 9 9.56 0.75 -3.53
CA VAL A 9 9.56 -0.61 -4.10
C VAL A 9 8.99 -1.59 -3.07
N LEU A 10 7.99 -2.36 -3.49
CA LEU A 10 7.46 -3.50 -2.75
C LEU A 10 7.99 -4.78 -3.38
N THR A 11 8.54 -5.67 -2.56
CA THR A 11 8.93 -7.03 -3.00
C THR A 11 7.85 -8.00 -2.57
N ALA A 12 7.16 -8.61 -3.52
CA ALA A 12 6.07 -9.55 -3.27
C ALA A 12 6.52 -11.00 -3.37
N SER A 13 5.94 -11.88 -2.57
CA SER A 13 6.11 -13.34 -2.74
C SER A 13 5.15 -13.91 -3.77
N ASP A 14 3.97 -13.31 -3.95
CA ASP A 14 2.95 -13.72 -4.91
C ASP A 14 2.44 -12.51 -5.71
N ALA A 15 2.81 -12.47 -6.99
CA ALA A 15 2.46 -11.35 -7.87
C ALA A 15 0.95 -11.15 -8.01
N ASP A 16 0.18 -12.22 -8.15
CA ASP A 16 -1.24 -12.13 -8.46
C ASP A 16 -2.06 -11.79 -7.22
N ALA A 17 -1.69 -12.34 -6.05
CA ALA A 17 -2.30 -11.96 -4.79
C ALA A 17 -2.04 -10.47 -4.47
N THR A 18 -0.79 -10.00 -4.63
CA THR A 18 -0.45 -8.59 -4.43
C THR A 18 -1.21 -7.69 -5.42
N ARG A 19 -1.30 -8.08 -6.69
CA ARG A 19 -2.06 -7.32 -7.70
C ARG A 19 -3.54 -7.21 -7.33
N ASP A 20 -4.17 -8.32 -6.96
CA ASP A 20 -5.57 -8.32 -6.53
C ASP A 20 -5.79 -7.39 -5.32
N PHE A 21 -4.94 -7.50 -4.30
CA PHE A 21 -5.04 -6.64 -3.12
C PHE A 21 -4.93 -5.15 -3.46
N TYR A 22 -3.83 -4.72 -4.08
CA TYR A 22 -3.60 -3.29 -4.33
C TYR A 22 -4.59 -2.69 -5.34
N THR A 23 -5.13 -3.48 -6.28
CA THR A 23 -6.11 -2.98 -7.26
C THR A 23 -7.55 -3.09 -6.77
N ARG A 24 -8.02 -4.26 -6.35
CA ARG A 24 -9.42 -4.50 -5.95
C ARG A 24 -9.72 -3.96 -4.55
N VAL A 25 -8.81 -4.16 -3.60
CA VAL A 25 -9.04 -3.80 -2.19
C VAL A 25 -8.68 -2.34 -1.93
N LEU A 26 -7.52 -1.88 -2.41
CA LEU A 26 -7.08 -0.49 -2.21
C LEU A 26 -7.44 0.46 -3.35
N GLY A 27 -7.99 -0.04 -4.46
CA GLY A 27 -8.47 0.80 -5.57
C GLY A 27 -7.35 1.46 -6.38
N MET A 28 -6.11 1.00 -6.27
CA MET A 28 -4.99 1.52 -7.07
C MET A 28 -5.07 1.04 -8.52
N GLN A 29 -4.41 1.76 -9.43
CA GLN A 29 -4.34 1.36 -10.84
C GLN A 29 -3.04 0.58 -11.10
N LEU A 30 -3.15 -0.58 -11.74
CA LEU A 30 -1.98 -1.32 -12.18
C LEU A 30 -1.49 -0.79 -13.52
N GLU A 31 -0.23 -0.36 -13.56
CA GLU A 31 0.45 0.04 -14.78
C GLU A 31 1.60 -0.91 -15.11
N THR A 32 1.81 -1.14 -16.41
CA THR A 32 2.99 -1.85 -16.93
C THR A 32 3.80 -0.90 -17.79
N PHE A 33 5.10 -0.83 -17.56
CA PHE A 33 5.99 0.10 -18.26
C PHE A 33 7.37 -0.51 -18.51
N GLY A 34 8.08 0.04 -19.49
CA GLY A 34 9.40 -0.44 -19.90
C GLY A 34 9.41 -1.94 -20.22
N ALA A 35 10.45 -2.64 -19.77
CA ALA A 35 10.64 -4.07 -19.99
C ALA A 35 9.80 -4.95 -19.04
N GLY A 36 8.47 -4.75 -19.01
CA GLY A 36 7.54 -5.54 -18.20
C GLY A 36 7.56 -5.20 -16.71
N ARG A 37 8.05 -4.02 -16.32
CA ARG A 37 7.96 -3.55 -14.93
C ARG A 37 6.52 -3.19 -14.62
N MET A 38 6.09 -3.47 -13.39
CA MET A 38 4.75 -3.19 -12.91
C MET A 38 4.79 -2.19 -11.76
N ALA A 39 3.75 -1.36 -11.65
CA ALA A 39 3.53 -0.50 -10.51
C ALA A 39 2.05 -0.31 -10.20
N PHE A 40 1.75 -0.02 -8.94
CA PHE A 40 0.44 0.42 -8.48
C PHE A 40 0.45 1.95 -8.33
N THR A 41 -0.32 2.67 -9.13
CA THR A 41 -0.42 4.12 -9.10
C THR A 41 -1.62 4.58 -8.26
N PHE A 42 -1.42 5.67 -7.51
CA PHE A 42 -2.42 6.30 -6.65
C PHE A 42 -2.07 7.78 -6.45
N GLY A 43 -3.06 8.67 -6.58
CA GLY A 43 -2.79 10.12 -6.57
C GLY A 43 -1.70 10.49 -7.58
N ASN A 44 -0.62 11.10 -7.10
CA ASN A 44 0.56 11.47 -7.91
C ASN A 44 1.79 10.62 -7.56
N GLN A 45 1.61 9.43 -6.98
CA GLN A 45 2.67 8.55 -6.49
C GLN A 45 2.46 7.12 -6.99
N LYS A 46 3.45 6.25 -6.77
CA LYS A 46 3.33 4.83 -7.08
C LYS A 46 4.14 3.91 -6.18
N ILE A 47 3.78 2.64 -6.21
CA ILE A 47 4.58 1.53 -5.65
C ILE A 47 5.05 0.67 -6.82
N ASN A 48 6.35 0.61 -7.06
CA ASN A 48 6.92 -0.33 -8.02
C ASN A 48 6.90 -1.75 -7.42
N LEU A 49 6.51 -2.72 -8.22
CA LEU A 49 6.41 -4.12 -7.81
C LEU A 49 7.64 -4.89 -8.30
N HIS A 50 8.38 -5.48 -7.36
CA HIS A 50 9.37 -6.52 -7.61
C HIS A 50 8.82 -7.86 -7.11
N ILE A 51 9.18 -8.94 -7.79
CA ILE A 51 8.82 -10.30 -7.35
C ILE A 51 10.06 -10.93 -6.71
N ARG A 52 9.87 -11.56 -5.55
CA ARG A 52 10.95 -12.23 -4.81
C ARG A 52 11.66 -13.25 -5.71
N GLY A 53 12.98 -13.16 -5.78
CA GLY A 53 13.82 -13.98 -6.65
C GLY A 53 13.94 -13.49 -8.10
N HIS A 54 13.17 -12.45 -8.47
CA HIS A 54 13.19 -11.82 -9.79
C HIS A 54 13.26 -10.29 -9.67
N GLU A 55 13.91 -9.78 -8.63
CA GLU A 55 14.01 -8.34 -8.41
C GLU A 55 14.95 -7.68 -9.43
N PHE A 56 14.65 -6.44 -9.80
CA PHE A 56 15.54 -5.65 -10.64
C PHE A 56 16.65 -4.99 -9.80
N GLU A 57 17.86 -4.87 -10.36
CA GLU A 57 18.94 -4.09 -9.78
C GLU A 57 18.91 -2.62 -10.23
N PRO A 58 19.34 -1.67 -9.39
CA PRO A 58 19.67 -1.84 -7.97
C PRO A 58 18.41 -2.03 -7.11
N LYS A 59 18.55 -2.74 -5.98
CA LYS A 59 17.47 -2.94 -4.99
C LYS A 59 17.95 -2.69 -3.56
N ALA A 60 16.99 -2.75 -2.62
CA ALA A 60 17.31 -2.74 -1.19
C ALA A 60 18.30 -3.85 -0.86
N HIS A 61 19.18 -3.61 0.12
CA HIS A 61 20.17 -4.62 0.54
C HIS A 61 19.52 -5.96 0.93
N LEU A 62 18.36 -5.90 1.59
CA LEU A 62 17.53 -7.04 1.95
C LEU A 62 16.09 -6.78 1.49
N PRO A 63 15.70 -7.21 0.27
CA PRO A 63 14.32 -7.09 -0.20
C PRO A 63 13.48 -8.19 0.47
N VAL A 64 12.77 -7.83 1.54
CA VAL A 64 12.01 -8.77 2.37
C VAL A 64 10.51 -8.50 2.19
N PRO A 65 9.73 -9.46 1.65
CA PRO A 65 8.28 -9.37 1.67
C PRO A 65 7.75 -9.31 3.11
N GLY A 66 6.74 -8.48 3.34
CA GLY A 66 6.15 -8.29 4.66
C GLY A 66 6.88 -7.32 5.58
N ALA A 67 7.96 -6.68 5.10
CA ALA A 67 8.77 -5.76 5.90
C ALA A 67 8.30 -4.30 5.87
N LEU A 68 7.28 -3.97 5.08
CA LEU A 68 6.77 -2.60 4.95
C LEU A 68 5.69 -2.32 6.00
N ASP A 69 5.71 -1.09 6.50
CA ASP A 69 4.69 -0.49 7.34
C ASP A 69 4.37 0.89 6.75
N LEU A 70 3.20 1.01 6.11
CA LEU A 70 2.84 2.13 5.24
C LEU A 70 1.52 2.74 5.68
N CYS A 71 1.47 4.07 5.75
CA CYS A 71 0.27 4.84 6.01
C CYS A 71 -0.16 5.62 4.76
N PHE A 72 -1.41 5.41 4.33
CA PHE A 72 -2.03 6.10 3.21
C PHE A 72 -3.19 6.98 3.69
N ILE A 73 -3.26 8.20 3.19
CA ILE A 73 -4.42 9.06 3.38
C ILE A 73 -5.46 8.71 2.31
N ALA A 74 -6.63 8.25 2.74
CA ALA A 74 -7.75 7.94 1.86
C ALA A 74 -8.34 9.22 1.26
N SER A 75 -8.77 9.14 0.00
CA SER A 75 -9.49 10.23 -0.70
C SER A 75 -11.00 10.23 -0.40
N ILE A 76 -11.47 9.30 0.43
CA ILE A 76 -12.86 9.12 0.87
C ILE A 76 -12.89 9.04 2.39
N PRO A 77 -14.05 9.29 3.03
CA PRO A 77 -14.21 9.11 4.48
C PRO A 77 -13.84 7.70 4.95
N LEU A 78 -13.27 7.59 6.14
CA LEU A 78 -12.80 6.32 6.72
C LEU A 78 -13.94 5.31 6.89
N GLU A 79 -15.17 5.76 7.16
CA GLU A 79 -16.34 4.88 7.18
C GLU A 79 -16.55 4.16 5.84
N GLN A 80 -16.39 4.86 4.71
CA GLN A 80 -16.51 4.26 3.39
C GLN A 80 -15.34 3.31 3.07
N VAL A 81 -14.16 3.59 3.62
CA VAL A 81 -13.02 2.65 3.56
C VAL A 81 -13.38 1.36 4.28
N ILE A 82 -13.91 1.45 5.51
CA ILE A 82 -14.31 0.30 6.33
C ILE A 82 -15.38 -0.54 5.61
N GLU A 83 -16.39 0.11 5.03
CA GLU A 83 -17.43 -0.57 4.23
C GLU A 83 -16.82 -1.32 3.04
N ARG A 84 -15.94 -0.69 2.27
CA ARG A 84 -15.26 -1.33 1.12
C ARG A 84 -14.39 -2.51 1.53
N LEU A 85 -13.66 -2.40 2.65
CA LEU A 85 -12.89 -3.51 3.19
C LEU A 85 -13.81 -4.69 3.56
N ALA A 86 -14.97 -4.42 4.17
CA ALA A 86 -15.95 -5.44 4.49
C ALA A 86 -16.56 -6.10 3.24
N GLU A 87 -16.91 -5.33 2.21
CA GLU A 87 -17.38 -5.83 0.92
C GLU A 87 -16.33 -6.71 0.22
N ALA A 88 -15.06 -6.29 0.26
CA ALA A 88 -13.92 -7.04 -0.25
C ALA A 88 -13.56 -8.27 0.61
N ARG A 89 -14.22 -8.44 1.77
CA ARG A 89 -13.95 -9.45 2.80
C ARG A 89 -12.51 -9.43 3.30
N TRP A 90 -11.94 -8.23 3.44
CA TRP A 90 -10.58 -8.05 3.92
C TRP A 90 -10.57 -7.65 5.40
N PRO A 91 -9.92 -8.43 6.28
CA PRO A 91 -10.04 -8.22 7.72
C PRO A 91 -9.28 -6.98 8.18
N ILE A 92 -9.93 -6.20 9.05
CA ILE A 92 -9.30 -5.12 9.82
C ILE A 92 -8.58 -5.72 11.02
N VAL A 93 -7.31 -5.38 11.19
CA VAL A 93 -6.46 -5.77 12.32
C VAL A 93 -6.78 -4.91 13.55
N GLU A 94 -6.91 -3.60 13.35
CA GLU A 94 -7.21 -2.63 14.41
C GLU A 94 -7.89 -1.39 13.82
N GLY A 95 -8.75 -0.73 14.60
CA GLY A 95 -9.37 0.55 14.28
C GLY A 95 -10.90 0.47 14.13
N PRO A 96 -11.57 1.63 13.90
CA PRO A 96 -10.97 2.95 13.75
C PRO A 96 -10.38 3.50 15.06
N ILE A 97 -9.20 4.11 15.00
CA ILE A 97 -8.50 4.67 16.17
C ILE A 97 -7.71 5.93 15.79
N MET A 98 -7.52 6.83 16.75
CA MET A 98 -6.72 8.05 16.55
C MET A 98 -5.22 7.72 16.52
N ARG A 99 -4.50 8.40 15.63
CA ARG A 99 -3.04 8.33 15.44
C ARG A 99 -2.49 9.71 15.13
N THR A 100 -1.17 9.80 15.13
CA THR A 100 -0.43 11.01 14.75
C THR A 100 0.08 10.85 13.33
N GLY A 101 -0.49 11.61 12.39
CA GLY A 101 0.03 11.70 11.03
C GLY A 101 1.18 12.69 10.91
N ALA A 102 1.79 12.75 9.74
CA ALA A 102 2.93 13.64 9.47
C ALA A 102 2.61 15.14 9.64
N THR A 103 1.36 15.54 9.40
CA THR A 103 0.92 16.96 9.42
C THR A 103 -0.14 17.27 10.49
N GLY A 104 -0.56 16.28 11.28
CA GLY A 104 -1.63 16.44 12.27
C GLY A 104 -2.25 15.11 12.70
N PRO A 105 -3.24 15.14 13.60
CA PRO A 105 -4.00 13.95 13.98
C PRO A 105 -4.71 13.33 12.78
N ILE A 106 -4.76 12.00 12.77
CA ILE A 106 -5.47 11.21 11.76
C ILE A 106 -6.28 10.12 12.45
N ARG A 107 -7.32 9.63 11.77
CA ARG A 107 -8.09 8.47 12.21
C ARG A 107 -7.84 7.32 11.25
N SER A 108 -7.49 6.15 11.79
CA SER A 108 -6.88 5.08 11.00
C SER A 108 -7.53 3.72 11.24
N VAL A 109 -7.52 2.88 10.21
CA VAL A 109 -7.68 1.42 10.31
C VAL A 109 -6.46 0.71 9.75
N TYR A 110 -6.18 -0.48 10.26
CA TYR A 110 -5.02 -1.28 9.87
C TYR A 110 -5.46 -2.58 9.22
N VAL A 111 -4.80 -2.97 8.13
CA VAL A 111 -4.95 -4.26 7.46
C VAL A 111 -3.58 -4.87 7.15
N ARG A 112 -3.56 -6.15 6.77
CA ARG A 112 -2.37 -6.81 6.21
C ARG A 112 -2.56 -6.98 4.71
N ASP A 113 -1.54 -6.70 3.93
CA ASP A 113 -1.49 -7.15 2.54
C ASP A 113 -1.15 -8.68 2.48
N PRO A 114 -1.12 -9.31 1.28
CA PRO A 114 -0.83 -10.74 1.15
C PRO A 114 0.52 -11.19 1.71
N ASP A 115 1.53 -10.32 1.73
CA ASP A 115 2.86 -10.60 2.28
C ASP A 115 2.97 -10.20 3.76
N LEU A 116 1.88 -9.76 4.37
CA LEU A 116 1.78 -9.27 5.75
C LEU A 116 2.46 -7.92 6.00
N ASN A 117 2.69 -7.10 4.96
CA ASN A 117 3.00 -5.69 5.18
C ASN A 117 1.85 -5.05 5.99
N LEU A 118 2.19 -4.17 6.93
CA LEU A 118 1.18 -3.43 7.67
C LEU A 118 0.73 -2.24 6.84
N ILE A 119 -0.56 -2.18 6.53
CA ILE A 119 -1.15 -1.10 5.74
C ILE A 119 -2.12 -0.35 6.65
N GLU A 120 -1.75 0.88 6.98
CA GLU A 120 -2.60 1.85 7.65
C GLU A 120 -3.33 2.69 6.59
N ILE A 121 -4.66 2.77 6.69
CA ILE A 121 -5.50 3.60 5.84
C ILE A 121 -6.19 4.62 6.75
N SER A 122 -6.00 5.90 6.44
CA SER A 122 -6.32 6.97 7.37
C SER A 122 -7.04 8.12 6.70
N GLU A 123 -7.77 8.90 7.49
CA GLU A 123 -8.28 10.21 7.08
C GLU A 123 -7.73 11.30 7.99
N GLN A 124 -7.61 12.52 7.46
CA GLN A 124 -7.28 13.70 8.26
C GLN A 124 -8.52 14.17 9.02
N THR A 125 -8.34 14.47 10.30
CA THR A 125 -9.39 15.04 11.17
C THR A 125 -9.37 16.55 11.18
#